data_AF-A0A401YPR9-F1
#
_entry.id   AF-A0A401YPR9-F1
#
_cell.length_a   1.000
_cell.length_b   1.000
_cell.length_c   1.000
_cell.angle_alpha   90.00
_cell.angle_beta   90.00
_cell.angle_gamma   90.00
#
_symmetry.space_group_name_H-M   'P 1'
#
loop_
_entity.id
_entity.type
_entity.pdbx_description
1 polymer ?
#
loop_
_entity_poly.entity_id
_entity_poly.type
_entity_poly.pdbx_seq_one_letter_code
_entity_poly.pdbx_strand_id
1 'polypeptide(L)'
;MNGPLTHEVLAEVMKSCAGVTARPEQLRDPDATFEQFGLDSLGLLGIVAELERRFEFPLGADVDQCKTPREFLETTNSQLISGV
;
A
#
# COMPACT_ATOMS: atom_id res chain seq x y z
N MET A 1 -3.28 18.80 -2.93
CA MET A 1 -2.31 18.02 -3.72
C MET A 1 -2.06 16.74 -2.97
N ASN A 2 -2.69 15.64 -3.39
CA ASN A 2 -2.36 14.32 -2.87
C ASN A 2 -0.97 13.96 -3.42
N GLY A 3 0.03 13.90 -2.55
CA GLY A 3 1.38 13.49 -2.92
C GLY A 3 1.41 12.00 -3.31
N PRO A 4 2.44 11.54 -4.04
CA PRO A 4 2.56 10.14 -4.39
C PRO A 4 2.66 9.27 -3.12
N LEU A 5 2.04 8.09 -3.17
CA LEU A 5 2.24 7.06 -2.15
C LEU A 5 3.70 6.63 -2.18
N THR A 6 4.38 6.71 -1.04
CA THR A 6 5.77 6.27 -0.88
C THR A 6 5.86 5.02 0.00
N HIS A 7 6.97 4.30 -0.10
CA HIS A 7 7.28 3.15 0.74
C HIS A 7 7.22 3.46 2.24
N GLU A 8 7.54 4.71 2.63
CA GLU A 8 7.47 5.16 4.03
C GLU A 8 6.02 5.23 4.51
N VAL A 9 5.12 5.81 3.70
CA VAL A 9 3.70 5.85 4.01
C VAL A 9 3.12 4.44 4.07
N LEU A 10 3.48 3.58 3.11
CA LEU A 10 3.04 2.18 3.11
C LEU A 10 3.50 1.46 4.37
N ALA A 11 4.77 1.58 4.77
CA ALA A 11 5.30 1.00 6.00
C ALA A 11 4.55 1.50 7.25
N GLU A 12 4.24 2.79 7.30
CA GLU A 12 3.51 3.38 8.43
C GLU A 12 2.07 2.86 8.51
N VAL A 13 1.39 2.70 7.36
CA VAL A 13 0.03 2.14 7.32
C VAL A 13 0.04 0.64 7.63
N MET A 14 1.00 -0.13 7.11
CA MET A 14 1.20 -1.55 7.48
C MET A 14 1.35 -1.71 9.00
N LYS A 15 2.14 -0.84 9.63
CA LYS A 15 2.33 -0.83 11.08
C LYS A 15 1.05 -0.45 11.83
N SER A 16 0.29 0.51 11.32
CA SER A 16 -0.92 1.01 12.00
C SER A 16 -2.12 0.06 11.85
N CYS A 17 -2.31 -0.54 10.67
CA CYS A 17 -3.44 -1.43 10.40
C CYS A 17 -3.19 -2.87 10.84
N ALA A 18 -2.00 -3.41 10.56
CA ALA A 18 -1.70 -4.82 10.79
C ALA A 18 -0.69 -5.06 11.93
N GLY A 19 -0.14 -4.01 12.55
CA GLY A 19 0.94 -4.16 13.53
C GLY A 19 2.27 -4.63 12.90
N VAL A 20 2.34 -4.70 11.56
CA VAL A 20 3.48 -5.22 10.82
C VAL A 20 4.54 -4.14 10.69
N THR A 21 5.72 -4.40 11.27
CA THR A 21 6.86 -3.48 11.15
C THR A 21 7.67 -3.83 9.91
N ALA A 22 7.28 -3.30 8.76
CA ALA A 22 8.07 -3.37 7.53
C ALA A 22 9.02 -2.17 7.45
N ARG A 23 10.28 -2.37 7.03
CA ARG A 23 11.18 -1.26 6.73
C ARG A 23 10.96 -0.78 5.29
N PRO A 24 11.01 0.53 5.03
CA PRO A 24 10.88 1.07 3.67
C PRO A 24 11.95 0.52 2.71
N GLU A 25 13.13 0.15 3.22
CA GLU A 25 14.18 -0.51 2.44
C GLU A 25 13.78 -1.91 1.95
N GLN A 26 13.02 -2.66 2.76
CA GLN A 26 12.52 -3.98 2.37
C GLN A 26 11.36 -3.88 1.38
N LEU A 27 10.54 -2.83 1.50
CA LEU A 27 9.44 -2.58 0.57
C LEU A 27 9.93 -2.10 -0.81
N ARG A 28 11.17 -1.59 -0.91
CA ARG A 28 11.81 -1.26 -2.20
C ARG A 28 12.23 -2.49 -2.99
N ASP A 29 12.30 -3.64 -2.33
CA ASP A 29 12.65 -4.88 -3.00
C ASP A 29 11.47 -5.35 -3.87
N PRO A 30 11.68 -5.55 -5.19
CA PRO A 30 10.60 -5.91 -6.11
C PRO A 30 10.14 -7.37 -5.94
N ASP A 31 10.97 -8.23 -5.35
CA ASP A 31 10.66 -9.63 -5.08
C ASP A 31 9.98 -9.81 -3.71
N ALA A 32 10.00 -8.79 -2.85
CA ALA A 32 9.32 -8.82 -1.56
C ALA A 32 7.79 -8.86 -1.73
N THR A 33 7.13 -9.75 -1.01
CA THR A 33 5.67 -9.88 -0.97
C THR A 33 5.11 -9.49 0.39
N PHE A 34 3.85 -9.06 0.42
CA PHE A 34 3.13 -8.74 1.65
C PHE A 34 3.09 -9.93 2.63
N GLU A 35 2.92 -11.14 2.10
CA GLU A 35 2.91 -12.38 2.88
C GLU A 35 4.23 -12.61 3.65
N GLN A 36 5.38 -12.24 3.08
CA GLN A 36 6.68 -12.35 3.78
C GLN A 36 6.79 -11.43 4.99
N PHE A 37 6.02 -10.35 5.03
CA PHE A 37 5.94 -9.45 6.18
C PHE A 37 4.87 -9.89 7.20
N GLY A 38 4.16 -11.00 6.95
CA GLY A 38 3.04 -11.45 7.77
C GLY A 38 1.76 -10.67 7.50
N LEU A 39 1.63 -10.12 6.29
CA LEU A 39 0.44 -9.40 5.88
C LEU A 39 -0.42 -10.26 4.94
N ASP A 40 -1.53 -10.74 5.45
CA ASP A 40 -2.53 -11.50 4.69
C ASP A 40 -3.43 -10.58 3.84
N SER A 41 -4.22 -11.19 2.96
CA SER A 41 -5.21 -10.48 2.12
C SER A 41 -6.19 -9.60 2.93
N LEU A 42 -6.57 -10.01 4.14
CA LEU A 42 -7.39 -9.19 5.05
C LEU A 42 -6.63 -7.99 5.61
N GLY A 43 -5.35 -8.17 5.93
CA GLY A 43 -4.49 -7.07 6.37
C GLY A 43 -4.30 -6.03 5.26
N LEU A 44 -4.19 -6.49 4.01
CA LEU A 44 -4.08 -5.62 2.85
C LEU A 44 -5.35 -4.78 2.63
N LEU A 45 -6.54 -5.38 2.78
CA LEU A 45 -7.79 -4.63 2.71
C LEU A 45 -7.86 -3.51 3.77
N GLY A 46 -7.37 -3.78 4.98
CA GLY A 46 -7.27 -2.77 6.04
C GLY A 46 -6.29 -1.64 5.70
N ILE A 47 -5.19 -1.93 4.99
CA ILE A 47 -4.25 -0.93 4.49
C ILE A 47 -4.91 -0.07 3.42
N VAL A 48 -5.58 -0.68 2.44
CA VAL A 48 -6.29 0.03 1.37
C VAL A 48 -7.31 0.99 1.98
N ALA A 49 -8.15 0.52 2.90
CA ALA A 49 -9.17 1.35 3.55
C ALA A 49 -8.59 2.56 4.31
N GLU A 50 -7.46 2.39 5.02
CA GLU A 50 -6.82 3.53 5.71
C GLU A 50 -6.16 4.49 4.72
N LEU A 51 -5.58 3.98 3.63
CA LEU A 51 -5.05 4.83 2.56
C LEU A 51 -6.16 5.63 1.88
N GLU A 52 -7.30 5.02 1.56
CA GLU A 52 -8.46 5.71 1.00
C GLU A 52 -8.92 6.86 1.91
N ARG A 53 -8.98 6.60 3.21
CA ARG A 53 -9.31 7.62 4.22
C ARG A 53 -8.28 8.74 4.29
N ARG A 54 -7.00 8.42 4.11
CA ARG A 54 -5.87 9.35 4.25
C ARG A 54 -5.67 10.23 3.03
N PHE A 55 -5.88 9.68 1.84
CA PHE A 55 -5.80 10.41 0.56
C PHE A 55 -7.15 11.00 0.14
N GLU A 56 -8.21 10.73 0.90
CA GLU A 56 -9.60 11.09 0.59
C GLU A 56 -9.98 10.68 -0.85
N PHE A 57 -9.43 9.55 -1.31
CA PHE A 57 -9.52 9.07 -2.67
C PHE A 57 -9.85 7.58 -2.68
N PRO A 58 -10.92 7.15 -3.38
CA PRO A 58 -11.29 5.75 -3.44
C PRO A 58 -10.26 4.97 -4.26
N LEU A 59 -9.60 4.00 -3.64
CA LEU A 59 -8.65 3.12 -4.27
C LEU A 59 -9.42 1.92 -4.83
N GLY A 60 -9.32 1.69 -6.14
CA GLY A 60 -10.06 0.61 -6.79
C GLY A 60 -9.68 -0.79 -6.28
N ALA A 61 -10.53 -1.79 -6.52
CA ALA A 61 -10.28 -3.20 -6.15
C ALA A 61 -9.00 -3.80 -6.77
N ASP A 62 -8.37 -3.12 -7.73
CA ASP A 62 -7.08 -3.53 -8.28
C ASP A 62 -5.96 -3.50 -7.22
N VAL A 63 -6.05 -2.58 -6.25
CA VAL A 63 -4.99 -2.42 -5.25
C VAL A 63 -4.99 -3.55 -4.21
N ASP A 64 -6.14 -4.16 -3.91
CA ASP A 64 -6.22 -5.30 -2.99
C ASP A 64 -5.71 -6.62 -3.61
N GLN A 65 -5.61 -6.68 -4.94
CA GLN A 65 -5.05 -7.84 -5.65
C GLN A 65 -3.53 -7.82 -5.77
N CYS A 66 -2.90 -6.70 -5.41
CA CYS A 66 -1.46 -6.53 -5.49
C CYS A 66 -0.75 -7.41 -4.45
N LYS A 67 0.18 -8.27 -4.92
CA LYS A 67 0.94 -9.18 -4.04
C LYS A 67 2.24 -8.58 -3.52
N THR A 68 2.77 -7.61 -4.26
CA THR A 68 4.04 -6.94 -3.94
C THR A 68 3.81 -5.48 -3.59
N PRO A 69 4.62 -4.91 -2.68
CA PRO A 69 4.60 -3.47 -2.36
C PRO A 69 4.82 -2.61 -3.60
N ARG A 70 5.68 -3.05 -4.52
CA ARG A 70 5.99 -2.34 -5.75
C ARG A 70 4.75 -2.20 -6.64
N GLU A 71 4.05 -3.31 -6.93
CA GLU A 71 2.83 -3.25 -7.75
C GLU A 71 1.76 -2.42 -7.05
N PHE A 72 1.58 -2.59 -5.74
CA PHE A 72 0.64 -1.79 -4.95
C PHE A 72 0.91 -0.29 -5.07
N LEU A 73 2.17 0.12 -4.92
CA LEU A 73 2.60 1.51 -5.05
C LEU A 73 2.39 2.02 -6.48
N GLU A 74 2.73 1.23 -7.49
CA GLU A 74 2.60 1.61 -8.90
C GLU A 74 1.12 1.79 -9.28
N THR A 75 0.26 0.84 -8.93
CA THR A 75 -1.19 0.91 -9.14
C THR A 75 -1.82 2.08 -8.38
N THR A 76 -1.49 2.25 -7.09
CA THR A 76 -2.02 3.37 -6.29
C THR A 76 -1.59 4.71 -6.85
N ASN A 77 -0.30 4.88 -7.14
CA ASN A 77 0.20 6.13 -7.72
C ASN A 77 -0.40 6.39 -9.09
N SER A 78 -0.55 5.36 -9.93
CA SER A 78 -1.23 5.47 -11.22
C SER A 78 -2.67 5.98 -11.05
N GLN A 79 -3.42 5.46 -10.09
CA GLN A 79 -4.79 5.94 -9.80
C GLN A 79 -4.82 7.37 -9.24
N LEU A 80 -3.91 7.71 -8.32
CA LEU A 80 -3.81 9.07 -7.76
C LEU A 80 -3.41 10.10 -8.82
N ILE A 81 -2.54 9.74 -9.76
CA ILE A 81 -2.09 10.59 -10.86
C ILE A 81 -3.15 10.67 -11.96
N SER A 82 -3.81 9.55 -12.27
CA SER A 82 -4.85 9.44 -13.30
C SER A 82 -6.22 9.94 -12.83
N GLY A 83 -6.36 10.40 -11.58
CA GLY A 83 -7.57 11.00 -11.03
C GLY A 83 -7.88 12.40 -11.59
N VAL A 84 -7.86 12.52 -12.93
CA VAL A 84 -8.35 13.64 -13.74
C VAL A 84 -9.57 13.23 -14.54
#